data_AF-A0A4R2BBT8-F1
#
_entry.id   AF-A0A4R2BBT8-F1
#
_cell.length_a   1.000
_cell.length_b   1.000
_cell.length_c   1.000
_cell.angle_alpha   90.00
_cell.angle_beta   90.00
_cell.angle_gamma   90.00
#
_symmetry.space_group_name_H-M   'P 1'
#
loop_
_entity.id
_entity.type
_entity.pdbx_description
1 polymer ?
#
loop_
_entity_poly.entity_id
_entity_poly.type
_entity_poly.pdbx_seq_one_letter_code
_entity_poly.pdbx_strand_id
1 'polypeptide(L)'
;MTQYVAVNGNLIDRKNAYIDIEDRGYQFGDGVYEVIRVYNGKMFTGNEHLERLWKSASSIGITIPHSREELKDLLEQLIQKNKLSLGTVYLQYTRGIAPRKHPFPSDDVKPTLVAYTKEVGRPEEKLHSGIKAIQTEDIRWLRCDIKSLNLLGNLLANQKAAEAGCDEAILNRDGRVTEGSHSNISIVKGGKIYTHPANNYILNGISRRVMLEICAREGIQVIEEPFTVKELQDADEIFLTGTTVEVMPVIELDGKSAGGGKPGPVTRKLQNWFKAEIENQCGRL
;
A
#
# COMPACT_ATOMS: atom_id res chain seq x y z
N MET A 1 -6.88 -23.55 -15.05
CA MET A 1 -6.91 -23.92 -13.62
C MET A 1 -7.99 -23.09 -12.95
N THR A 2 -8.78 -23.68 -12.05
CA THR A 2 -9.78 -22.94 -11.27
C THR A 2 -9.08 -21.94 -10.35
N GLN A 3 -9.42 -20.65 -10.47
CA GLN A 3 -8.97 -19.62 -9.54
C GLN A 3 -10.08 -19.40 -8.50
N TYR A 4 -9.75 -19.55 -7.23
CA TYR A 4 -10.69 -19.30 -6.14
C TYR A 4 -10.59 -17.86 -5.65
N VAL A 5 -11.71 -17.33 -5.17
CA VAL A 5 -11.82 -16.05 -4.46
C VAL A 5 -12.67 -16.25 -3.21
N ALA A 6 -12.49 -15.40 -2.21
CA ALA A 6 -13.36 -15.36 -1.05
C ALA A 6 -14.45 -14.30 -1.26
N VAL A 7 -15.72 -14.69 -1.14
CA VAL A 7 -16.85 -13.76 -1.11
C VAL A 7 -17.70 -14.06 0.12
N ASN A 8 -17.86 -13.08 1.01
CA ASN A 8 -18.63 -13.20 2.25
C ASN A 8 -18.29 -14.46 3.07
N GLY A 9 -16.99 -14.74 3.24
CA GLY A 9 -16.50 -15.90 4.00
C GLY A 9 -16.41 -17.22 3.22
N ASN A 10 -16.90 -17.28 1.98
CA ASN A 10 -16.94 -18.51 1.18
C ASN A 10 -15.91 -18.52 0.06
N LEU A 11 -15.15 -19.62 -0.07
CA LEU A 11 -14.20 -19.83 -1.17
C LEU A 11 -14.89 -20.40 -2.42
N ILE A 12 -15.16 -19.54 -3.39
CA ILE A 12 -15.89 -19.87 -4.62
C ILE A 12 -15.00 -19.76 -5.87
N ASP A 13 -15.41 -20.40 -6.97
CA ASP A 13 -14.79 -20.19 -8.29
C ASP A 13 -14.97 -18.73 -8.71
N ARG A 14 -13.90 -18.06 -9.15
CA ARG A 14 -13.89 -16.66 -9.57
C ARG A 14 -14.99 -16.33 -10.58
N LYS A 15 -15.34 -17.26 -11.47
CA LYS A 15 -16.41 -17.04 -12.47
C LYS A 15 -17.80 -16.88 -11.86
N ASN A 16 -17.97 -17.29 -10.61
CA ASN A 16 -19.22 -17.21 -9.86
C ASN A 16 -19.24 -16.02 -8.88
N ALA A 17 -18.18 -15.20 -8.86
CA ALA A 17 -18.08 -14.06 -7.97
C ALA A 17 -18.75 -12.83 -8.59
N TYR A 18 -20.02 -12.64 -8.24
CA TYR A 18 -20.82 -11.48 -8.64
C TYR A 18 -21.01 -10.52 -7.46
N ILE A 19 -21.04 -9.23 -7.75
CA ILE A 19 -21.31 -8.16 -6.79
C ILE A 19 -22.56 -7.43 -7.26
N ASP A 20 -23.42 -7.10 -6.32
CA ASP A 20 -24.67 -6.39 -6.60
C ASP A 20 -24.37 -4.95 -7.04
N ILE A 21 -25.16 -4.44 -7.98
CA ILE A 21 -25.04 -3.06 -8.48
C ILE A 21 -25.41 -2.02 -7.41
N GLU A 22 -26.16 -2.43 -6.37
CA GLU A 22 -26.49 -1.64 -5.19
C GLU A 22 -25.51 -1.86 -4.03
N ASP A 23 -24.40 -2.57 -4.26
CA ASP A 23 -23.27 -2.52 -3.33
C ASP A 23 -22.75 -1.08 -3.26
N ARG A 24 -22.70 -0.55 -2.03
CA ARG A 24 -22.30 0.85 -1.79
C ARG A 24 -20.85 1.13 -2.12
N GLY A 25 -19.98 0.11 -2.10
CA GLY A 25 -18.62 0.20 -2.61
C GLY A 25 -18.58 0.49 -4.11
N TYR A 26 -19.50 -0.09 -4.88
CA TYR A 26 -19.62 0.18 -6.31
C TYR A 26 -20.20 1.57 -6.61
N GLN A 27 -21.24 1.98 -5.87
CA GLN A 27 -21.93 3.25 -6.14
C GLN A 27 -21.25 4.49 -5.53
N PHE A 28 -20.47 4.32 -4.45
CA PHE A 28 -19.95 5.44 -3.66
C PHE A 28 -18.49 5.29 -3.23
N GLY A 29 -17.83 4.15 -3.50
CA GLY A 29 -16.54 3.84 -2.88
C GLY A 29 -16.63 3.66 -1.36
N ASP A 30 -17.81 3.33 -0.82
CA ASP A 30 -18.09 3.15 0.60
C ASP A 30 -17.55 1.81 1.11
N GLY A 31 -16.23 1.75 1.26
CA GLY A 31 -15.50 0.57 1.69
C GLY A 31 -14.02 0.82 1.94
N VAL A 32 -13.35 -0.20 2.46
CA VAL A 32 -11.91 -0.22 2.79
C VAL A 32 -11.26 -1.47 2.22
N TYR A 33 -9.95 -1.40 2.00
CA TYR A 33 -9.20 -2.51 1.41
C TYR A 33 -7.80 -2.66 1.98
N GLU A 34 -7.21 -3.82 1.74
CA GLU A 34 -5.82 -4.12 1.99
C GLU A 34 -5.18 -4.87 0.83
N VAL A 35 -3.86 -4.74 0.74
CA VAL A 35 -3.01 -5.59 -0.12
C VAL A 35 -1.91 -6.12 0.77
N ILE A 36 -1.79 -7.44 0.85
CA ILE A 36 -0.80 -8.14 1.68
C ILE A 36 0.13 -8.91 0.76
N ARG A 37 1.44 -8.77 0.97
CA ARG A 37 2.44 -9.51 0.20
C ARG A 37 2.56 -10.94 0.71
N VAL A 38 2.70 -11.88 -0.21
CA VAL A 38 2.93 -13.30 0.09
C VAL A 38 4.31 -13.69 -0.42
N TYR A 39 5.14 -14.22 0.47
CA TYR A 39 6.43 -14.83 0.15
C TYR A 39 6.43 -16.25 0.72
N ASN A 40 6.86 -17.23 -0.08
CA ASN A 40 6.85 -18.65 0.29
C ASN A 40 5.51 -19.14 0.87
N GLY A 41 4.39 -18.64 0.33
CA GLY A 41 3.04 -18.95 0.79
C GLY A 41 2.65 -18.32 2.14
N LYS A 42 3.47 -17.44 2.71
CA LYS A 42 3.22 -16.75 3.98
C LYS A 42 2.96 -15.27 3.77
N MET A 43 1.98 -14.73 4.49
CA MET A 43 1.68 -13.29 4.50
C MET A 43 2.75 -12.53 5.29
N PHE A 44 3.48 -11.62 4.64
CA PHE A 44 4.42 -10.73 5.32
C PHE A 44 3.65 -9.63 6.05
N THR A 45 3.94 -9.42 7.34
CA THR A 45 3.21 -8.45 8.20
C THR A 45 1.68 -8.60 8.16
N GLY A 46 1.20 -9.85 8.06
CA GLY A 46 -0.22 -10.14 7.86
C GLY A 46 -1.10 -9.59 8.98
N ASN A 47 -0.65 -9.69 10.24
CA ASN A 47 -1.40 -9.18 11.39
C ASN A 47 -1.54 -7.65 11.32
N GLU A 48 -0.48 -6.93 11.00
CA GLU A 48 -0.43 -5.47 10.93
C GLU A 48 -1.33 -4.92 9.82
N HIS A 49 -1.40 -5.63 8.69
CA HIS A 49 -2.34 -5.32 7.61
C HIS A 49 -3.80 -5.50 8.07
N LEU A 50 -4.12 -6.61 8.73
CA LEU A 50 -5.46 -6.84 9.27
C LEU A 50 -5.80 -5.77 10.33
N GLU A 51 -4.89 -5.41 11.23
CA GLU A 51 -5.14 -4.33 12.19
C GLU A 51 -5.51 -2.99 11.52
N ARG A 52 -4.82 -2.63 10.44
CA ARG A 52 -5.13 -1.41 9.69
C ARG A 52 -6.45 -1.51 8.92
N LEU A 53 -6.83 -2.69 8.44
CA LEU A 53 -8.15 -2.92 7.85
C LEU A 53 -9.26 -2.61 8.85
N TRP A 54 -9.18 -3.12 10.09
CA TRP A 54 -10.15 -2.83 11.15
C TRP A 54 -10.16 -1.34 11.51
N LYS A 55 -8.98 -0.72 11.63
CA LYS A 55 -8.89 0.72 11.91
C LYS A 55 -9.54 1.56 10.81
N SER A 56 -9.34 1.19 9.55
CA SER A 56 -9.94 1.89 8.41
C SER A 56 -11.45 1.69 8.40
N ALA A 57 -11.93 0.46 8.62
CA ALA A 57 -13.36 0.14 8.66
C ALA A 57 -14.07 0.92 9.79
N SER A 58 -13.51 0.91 11.01
CA SER A 58 -14.09 1.63 12.14
C SER A 58 -14.11 3.15 11.93
N SER A 59 -13.11 3.70 11.23
CA SER A 59 -13.04 5.13 10.90
C SER A 59 -14.18 5.63 10.00
N ILE A 60 -14.85 4.72 9.30
CA ILE A 60 -16.04 5.01 8.49
C ILE A 60 -17.30 4.30 9.01
N GLY A 61 -17.26 3.76 10.24
CA GLY A 61 -18.42 3.10 10.86
C GLY A 61 -18.84 1.78 10.19
N ILE A 62 -17.90 1.04 9.60
CA ILE A 62 -18.13 -0.34 9.15
C ILE A 62 -17.65 -1.31 10.25
N THR A 63 -18.54 -2.19 10.69
CA THR A 63 -18.22 -3.27 11.63
C THR A 63 -17.92 -4.54 10.85
N ILE A 64 -16.65 -4.98 10.83
CA ILE A 64 -16.26 -6.23 10.17
C ILE A 64 -16.91 -7.41 10.91
N PRO A 65 -17.66 -8.30 10.20
CA PRO A 65 -18.44 -9.35 10.85
C PRO A 65 -17.62 -10.59 11.25
N HIS A 66 -16.32 -10.62 10.92
CA HIS A 66 -15.41 -11.71 11.26
C HIS A 66 -14.54 -11.30 12.45
N SER A 67 -14.09 -12.26 13.24
CA SER A 67 -12.92 -12.10 14.11
C SER A 67 -11.64 -11.95 13.27
N ARG A 68 -10.56 -11.49 13.91
CA ARG A 68 -9.25 -11.36 13.25
C ARG A 68 -8.72 -12.72 12.83
N GLU A 69 -8.94 -13.72 13.67
CA GLU A 69 -8.52 -15.10 13.48
C GLU A 69 -9.26 -15.77 12.32
N GLU A 70 -10.59 -15.61 12.25
CA GLU A 70 -11.40 -16.16 11.14
C GLU A 70 -11.00 -15.55 9.80
N LEU A 71 -10.81 -14.22 9.72
CA LEU A 71 -10.40 -13.59 8.48
C LEU A 71 -8.99 -14.03 8.07
N LYS A 72 -8.05 -14.12 9.03
CA LYS A 72 -6.70 -14.60 8.78
C LYS A 72 -6.71 -16.02 8.21
N ASP A 73 -7.41 -16.94 8.87
CA ASP A 73 -7.54 -18.32 8.43
C ASP A 73 -8.17 -18.41 7.03
N LEU A 74 -9.22 -17.63 6.74
CA LEU A 74 -9.82 -17.55 5.41
C LEU A 74 -8.80 -17.13 4.33
N LEU A 75 -7.95 -16.14 4.60
CA LEU A 75 -6.92 -15.70 3.66
C LEU A 75 -5.81 -16.77 3.48
N GLU A 76 -5.41 -17.45 4.55
CA GLU A 76 -4.43 -18.54 4.49
C GLU A 76 -4.97 -19.73 3.68
N GLN A 77 -6.23 -20.12 3.90
CA GLN A 77 -6.92 -21.13 3.09
C GLN A 77 -6.99 -20.71 1.62
N LEU A 78 -7.28 -19.43 1.33
CA LEU A 78 -7.32 -18.91 -0.03
C LEU A 78 -5.94 -18.99 -0.71
N ILE A 79 -4.85 -18.64 -0.02
CA ILE A 79 -3.46 -18.78 -0.52
C ILE A 79 -3.16 -20.25 -0.85
N GLN A 80 -3.47 -21.17 0.07
CA GLN A 80 -3.23 -22.61 -0.11
C GLN A 80 -4.03 -23.17 -1.29
N LYS A 81 -5.32 -22.84 -1.38
CA LYS A 81 -6.24 -23.34 -2.42
C LYS A 81 -5.83 -22.88 -3.82
N ASN A 82 -5.30 -21.66 -3.92
CA ASN A 82 -4.73 -21.12 -5.16
C ASN A 82 -3.25 -21.48 -5.37
N LYS A 83 -2.62 -22.23 -4.45
CA LYS A 83 -1.21 -22.64 -4.50
C LYS A 83 -0.26 -21.45 -4.69
N LEU A 84 -0.58 -20.30 -4.08
CA LEU A 84 0.22 -19.09 -4.25
C LEU A 84 1.49 -19.18 -3.40
N SER A 85 2.66 -19.17 -4.05
CA SER A 85 3.95 -19.08 -3.36
C SER A 85 4.44 -17.63 -3.25
N LEU A 86 4.42 -16.88 -4.34
CA LEU A 86 4.91 -15.50 -4.41
C LEU A 86 3.87 -14.60 -5.08
N GLY A 87 3.34 -13.63 -4.35
CA GLY A 87 2.25 -12.81 -4.87
C GLY A 87 1.62 -11.87 -3.86
N THR A 88 0.35 -11.59 -4.06
CA THR A 88 -0.41 -10.70 -3.20
C THR A 88 -1.76 -11.33 -2.87
N VAL A 89 -2.25 -11.03 -1.67
CA VAL A 89 -3.66 -11.15 -1.32
C VAL A 89 -4.25 -9.75 -1.32
N TYR A 90 -5.26 -9.52 -2.13
CA TYR A 90 -6.13 -8.35 -2.03
C TYR A 90 -7.37 -8.74 -1.25
N LEU A 91 -7.85 -7.84 -0.39
CA LEU A 91 -9.16 -7.95 0.24
C LEU A 91 -9.81 -6.58 0.41
N GLN A 92 -11.14 -6.54 0.35
CA GLN A 92 -11.93 -5.36 0.65
C GLN A 92 -13.21 -5.71 1.42
N TYR A 93 -13.65 -4.76 2.24
CA TYR A 93 -15.00 -4.72 2.78
C TYR A 93 -15.72 -3.48 2.26
N THR A 94 -16.93 -3.65 1.75
CA THR A 94 -17.87 -2.55 1.47
C THR A 94 -18.90 -2.48 2.60
N ARG A 95 -19.63 -1.37 2.73
CA ARG A 95 -20.73 -1.28 3.70
C ARG A 95 -21.85 -2.29 3.42
N GLY A 96 -21.91 -2.85 2.22
CA GLY A 96 -22.90 -3.82 1.79
C GLY A 96 -23.92 -3.25 0.81
N ILE A 97 -24.97 -4.02 0.60
CA ILE A 97 -25.98 -3.80 -0.44
C ILE A 97 -27.18 -3.07 0.19
N ALA A 98 -27.55 -1.91 -0.38
CA ALA A 98 -28.72 -1.16 0.05
C ALA A 98 -29.19 -0.20 -1.06
N PRO A 99 -30.48 0.17 -1.09
CA PRO A 99 -31.00 1.15 -2.05
C PRO A 99 -30.19 2.45 -2.04
N ARG A 100 -29.92 2.98 -3.24
CA ARG A 100 -29.01 4.13 -3.42
C ARG A 100 -29.43 5.38 -2.65
N LYS A 101 -28.79 5.63 -1.50
CA LYS A 101 -28.93 6.85 -0.67
C LYS A 101 -27.59 7.20 -0.01
N HIS A 102 -27.32 8.49 0.18
CA HIS A 102 -26.07 8.94 0.83
C HIS A 102 -25.98 8.59 2.32
N PRO A 103 -27.04 8.79 3.15
CA PRO A 103 -27.03 8.34 4.54
C PRO A 103 -26.72 6.85 4.66
N PHE A 104 -26.13 6.47 5.79
CA PHE A 104 -25.88 5.05 6.07
C PHE A 104 -27.21 4.28 6.14
N PRO A 105 -27.24 3.04 5.63
CA PRO A 105 -28.39 2.18 5.79
C PRO A 105 -28.54 1.73 7.24
N SER A 106 -29.60 0.99 7.55
CA SER A 106 -29.82 0.37 8.85
C SER A 106 -28.75 -0.68 9.18
N ASP A 107 -28.59 -0.96 10.47
CA ASP A 107 -27.56 -1.87 11.02
C ASP A 107 -27.76 -3.36 10.65
N ASP A 108 -28.88 -3.69 9.99
CA ASP A 108 -29.15 -5.02 9.45
C ASP A 108 -28.35 -5.31 8.16
N VAL A 109 -27.91 -4.26 7.44
CA VAL A 109 -27.07 -4.40 6.25
C VAL A 109 -25.71 -4.97 6.63
N LYS A 110 -25.34 -6.09 6.01
CA LYS A 110 -24.08 -6.79 6.26
C LYS A 110 -22.99 -6.31 5.30
N PRO A 111 -21.79 -5.98 5.79
CA PRO A 111 -20.65 -5.66 4.93
C PRO A 111 -20.32 -6.80 3.95
N THR A 112 -20.00 -6.45 2.71
CA THR A 112 -19.59 -7.43 1.70
C THR A 112 -18.08 -7.57 1.64
N LEU A 113 -17.58 -8.79 1.85
CA LEU A 113 -16.17 -9.15 1.71
C LEU A 113 -15.90 -9.66 0.30
N VAL A 114 -14.83 -9.16 -0.32
CA VAL A 114 -14.19 -9.80 -1.47
C VAL A 114 -12.70 -9.92 -1.20
N ALA A 115 -12.12 -11.10 -1.43
CA ALA A 115 -10.67 -11.30 -1.43
C ALA A 115 -10.21 -12.22 -2.55
N TYR A 116 -9.03 -11.96 -3.11
CA TYR A 116 -8.42 -12.78 -4.16
C TYR A 116 -6.90 -12.75 -4.09
N THR A 117 -6.27 -13.75 -4.71
CA THR A 117 -4.83 -13.82 -4.85
C THR A 117 -4.38 -13.45 -6.25
N LYS A 118 -3.18 -12.89 -6.37
CA LYS A 118 -2.51 -12.63 -7.64
C LYS A 118 -1.04 -13.01 -7.54
N GLU A 119 -0.55 -13.81 -8.46
CA GLU A 119 0.88 -14.09 -8.61
C GLU A 119 1.58 -12.82 -9.11
N VAL A 120 2.63 -12.42 -8.39
CA VAL A 120 3.38 -11.19 -8.67
C VAL A 120 4.82 -11.42 -8.23
N GLY A 121 5.78 -11.36 -9.16
CA GLY A 121 7.21 -11.47 -8.86
C GLY A 121 7.72 -10.30 -8.02
N ARG A 122 8.89 -10.45 -7.38
CA ARG A 122 9.58 -9.31 -6.77
C ARG A 122 10.13 -8.40 -7.87
N PRO A 123 10.08 -7.06 -7.72
CA PRO A 123 10.60 -6.14 -8.73
C PRO A 123 12.13 -6.03 -8.66
N GLU A 124 12.85 -7.15 -8.75
CA GLU A 124 14.30 -7.26 -8.51
C GLU A 124 15.11 -6.29 -9.38
N GLU A 125 14.77 -6.18 -10.66
CA GLU A 125 15.44 -5.26 -11.58
C GLU A 125 15.32 -3.82 -11.08
N LYS A 126 14.09 -3.37 -10.76
CA LYS A 126 13.83 -2.00 -10.29
C LYS A 126 14.41 -1.73 -8.92
N LEU A 127 14.43 -2.72 -8.02
CA LEU A 127 15.13 -2.61 -6.74
C LEU A 127 16.63 -2.37 -6.95
N HIS A 128 17.22 -2.98 -7.97
CA HIS A 128 18.62 -2.81 -8.33
C HIS A 128 18.89 -1.52 -9.12
N SER A 129 18.15 -1.21 -10.18
CA SER A 129 18.43 -0.05 -11.05
C SER A 129 17.81 1.26 -10.55
N GLY A 130 16.76 1.19 -9.73
CA GLY A 130 15.94 2.34 -9.36
C GLY A 130 14.88 2.66 -10.42
N ILE A 131 13.98 3.57 -10.07
CA ILE A 131 12.85 3.99 -10.90
C ILE A 131 12.87 5.48 -11.22
N LYS A 132 12.00 5.88 -12.16
CA LYS A 132 11.74 7.27 -12.50
C LYS A 132 10.45 7.74 -11.87
N ALA A 133 10.41 8.99 -11.41
CA ALA A 133 9.21 9.60 -10.86
C ALA A 133 8.97 11.01 -11.41
N ILE A 134 7.72 11.44 -11.36
CA ILE A 134 7.34 12.85 -11.56
C ILE A 134 6.73 13.42 -10.29
N GLN A 135 6.72 14.74 -10.18
CA GLN A 135 5.94 15.44 -9.17
C GLN A 135 4.57 15.84 -9.70
N THR A 136 3.55 15.78 -8.86
CA THR A 136 2.23 16.34 -9.17
C THR A 136 1.50 16.81 -7.92
N GLU A 137 0.48 17.65 -8.13
CA GLU A 137 -0.34 18.19 -7.05
C GLU A 137 -1.21 17.09 -6.39
N ASP A 138 -1.28 17.10 -5.05
CA ASP A 138 -2.12 16.21 -4.27
C ASP A 138 -3.57 16.71 -4.20
N ILE A 139 -4.36 16.32 -5.20
CA ILE A 139 -5.80 16.61 -5.30
C ILE A 139 -6.68 15.61 -4.53
N ARG A 140 -6.10 14.70 -3.74
CA ARG A 140 -6.87 13.71 -2.97
C ARG A 140 -7.59 14.37 -1.80
N TRP A 141 -8.60 13.68 -1.24
CA TRP A 141 -9.33 14.14 -0.06
C TRP A 141 -8.44 14.29 1.19
N LEU A 142 -9.03 14.77 2.29
CA LEU A 142 -8.30 15.06 3.55
C LEU A 142 -8.31 13.90 4.57
N ARG A 143 -8.67 12.68 4.15
CA ARG A 143 -8.70 11.47 4.99
C ARG A 143 -7.84 10.34 4.40
N CYS A 144 -6.64 10.69 3.93
CA CYS A 144 -5.69 9.72 3.36
C CYS A 144 -5.19 8.68 4.38
N ASP A 145 -5.41 8.94 5.67
CA ASP A 145 -5.18 7.97 6.75
C ASP A 145 -6.08 6.72 6.64
N ILE A 146 -7.23 6.82 5.96
CA ILE A 146 -8.15 5.71 5.72
C ILE A 146 -7.80 5.05 4.38
N LYS A 147 -7.51 3.74 4.41
CA LYS A 147 -7.29 2.96 3.19
C LYS A 147 -8.61 2.56 2.52
N SER A 148 -9.33 3.57 2.01
CA SER A 148 -10.65 3.43 1.40
C SER A 148 -10.60 3.07 -0.09
N LEU A 149 -11.77 2.78 -0.68
CA LEU A 149 -11.92 2.55 -2.13
C LEU A 149 -11.95 3.83 -2.97
N ASN A 150 -11.89 5.02 -2.35
CA ASN A 150 -11.92 6.32 -3.05
C ASN A 150 -10.53 6.68 -3.61
N LEU A 151 -10.11 5.98 -4.68
CA LEU A 151 -8.75 6.04 -5.23
C LEU A 151 -8.61 6.89 -6.50
N LEU A 152 -9.65 7.62 -6.93
CA LEU A 152 -9.60 8.34 -8.21
C LEU A 152 -8.45 9.36 -8.28
N GLY A 153 -8.18 10.10 -7.19
CA GLY A 153 -7.04 11.02 -7.15
C GLY A 153 -5.69 10.31 -7.30
N ASN A 154 -5.53 9.13 -6.68
CA ASN A 154 -4.35 8.29 -6.84
C ASN A 154 -4.20 7.79 -8.28
N LEU A 155 -5.29 7.34 -8.90
CA LEU A 155 -5.29 6.87 -10.29
C LEU A 155 -4.90 7.98 -11.28
N LEU A 156 -5.46 9.18 -11.12
CA LEU A 156 -5.13 10.33 -11.97
C LEU A 156 -3.66 10.74 -11.84
N ALA A 157 -3.10 10.69 -10.62
CA ALA A 157 -1.68 10.98 -10.43
C ALA A 157 -0.79 9.91 -11.09
N ASN A 158 -1.10 8.63 -10.88
CA ASN A 158 -0.33 7.53 -11.48
C ASN A 158 -0.39 7.55 -13.01
N GLN A 159 -1.56 7.86 -13.57
CA GLN A 159 -1.72 8.01 -15.03
C GLN A 159 -0.80 9.08 -15.60
N LYS A 160 -0.66 10.23 -14.93
CA LYS A 160 0.31 11.27 -15.35
C LYS A 160 1.74 10.75 -15.34
N ALA A 161 2.12 9.94 -14.34
CA ALA A 161 3.45 9.34 -14.30
C ALA A 161 3.66 8.37 -15.48
N ALA A 162 2.68 7.50 -15.74
CA ALA A 162 2.74 6.56 -16.86
C ALA A 162 2.85 7.28 -18.22
N GLU A 163 2.09 8.35 -18.44
CA GLU A 163 2.16 9.19 -19.65
C GLU A 163 3.51 9.89 -19.82
N ALA A 164 4.17 10.22 -18.71
CA ALA A 164 5.53 10.77 -18.69
C ALA A 164 6.62 9.69 -18.77
N GLY A 165 6.26 8.41 -18.94
CA GLY A 165 7.23 7.30 -18.95
C GLY A 165 7.90 7.04 -17.60
N CYS A 166 7.26 7.45 -16.50
CA CYS A 166 7.71 7.27 -15.13
C CYS A 166 6.91 6.18 -14.40
N ASP A 167 7.50 5.63 -13.34
CA ASP A 167 6.94 4.50 -12.58
C ASP A 167 6.02 4.95 -11.44
N GLU A 168 6.19 6.18 -10.94
CA GLU A 168 5.42 6.71 -9.81
C GLU A 168 5.22 8.23 -9.91
N ALA A 169 4.13 8.72 -9.34
CA ALA A 169 3.89 10.13 -9.10
C ALA A 169 4.10 10.45 -7.61
N ILE A 170 4.96 11.43 -7.32
CA ILE A 170 5.20 11.99 -6.00
C ILE A 170 4.27 13.19 -5.80
N LEU A 171 3.46 13.13 -4.76
CA LEU A 171 2.41 14.08 -4.49
C LEU A 171 2.91 15.18 -3.56
N ASN A 172 2.44 16.41 -3.79
CA ASN A 172 2.70 17.54 -2.91
C ASN A 172 1.46 18.42 -2.77
N ARG A 173 1.31 19.05 -1.59
CA ARG A 173 0.26 20.01 -1.26
C ARG A 173 0.92 21.27 -0.71
N ASP A 174 0.60 22.42 -1.31
CA ASP A 174 1.18 23.72 -0.92
C ASP A 174 2.72 23.71 -0.88
N GLY A 175 3.34 23.03 -1.85
CA GLY A 175 4.80 22.90 -1.97
C GLY A 175 5.47 21.95 -0.97
N ARG A 176 4.69 21.23 -0.14
CA ARG A 176 5.16 20.19 0.79
C ARG A 176 4.80 18.81 0.28
N VAL A 177 5.76 17.90 0.29
CA VAL A 177 5.60 16.52 -0.18
C VAL A 177 4.75 15.75 0.83
N THR A 178 3.75 15.01 0.34
CA THR A 178 2.93 14.10 1.16
C THR A 178 3.43 12.66 1.02
N GLU A 179 3.05 11.99 -0.08
CA GLU A 179 3.42 10.61 -0.39
C GLU A 179 3.39 10.33 -1.90
N GLY A 180 3.64 9.11 -2.34
CA GLY A 180 3.44 8.70 -3.74
C GLY A 180 1.97 8.38 -4.05
N SER A 181 1.64 8.12 -5.32
CA SER A 181 0.26 7.77 -5.71
C SER A 181 -0.23 6.49 -5.02
N HIS A 182 0.67 5.54 -4.75
CA HIS A 182 0.33 4.30 -4.03
C HIS A 182 1.49 3.81 -3.14
N SER A 183 2.30 4.72 -2.62
CA SER A 183 3.50 4.42 -1.83
C SER A 183 3.77 5.54 -0.83
N ASN A 184 4.50 5.29 0.26
CA ASN A 184 5.06 6.37 1.07
C ASN A 184 6.42 6.77 0.51
N ILE A 185 6.82 8.02 0.74
CA ILE A 185 8.11 8.56 0.29
C ILE A 185 9.02 8.92 1.47
N SER A 186 10.32 8.80 1.25
CA SER A 186 11.35 9.28 2.14
C SER A 186 12.53 9.84 1.34
N ILE A 187 13.23 10.80 1.93
CA ILE A 187 14.48 11.34 1.39
C ILE A 187 15.61 11.12 2.38
N VAL A 188 16.84 11.00 1.87
CA VAL A 188 18.06 10.99 2.67
C VAL A 188 18.74 12.34 2.51
N LYS A 189 19.10 12.98 3.63
CA LYS A 189 19.91 14.19 3.64
C LYS A 189 20.92 14.17 4.78
N GLY A 190 22.20 14.28 4.46
CA GLY A 190 23.28 14.23 5.45
C GLY A 190 23.31 12.94 6.26
N GLY A 191 22.97 11.80 5.62
CA GLY A 191 22.89 10.49 6.27
C GLY A 191 21.68 10.24 7.16
N LYS A 192 20.73 11.18 7.23
CA LYS A 192 19.47 11.06 7.97
C LYS A 192 18.30 10.84 7.02
N ILE A 193 17.29 10.12 7.46
CA ILE A 193 16.06 9.89 6.70
C ILE A 193 15.00 10.90 7.13
N TYR A 194 14.33 11.53 6.18
CA TYR A 194 13.15 12.37 6.40
C TYR A 194 11.94 11.72 5.74
N THR A 195 10.83 11.65 6.46
CA THR A 195 9.55 11.14 5.94
C THR A 195 8.41 11.94 6.54
N HIS A 196 7.33 12.14 5.79
CA HIS A 196 6.17 12.88 6.29
C HIS A 196 5.57 12.18 7.53
N PRO A 197 5.16 12.92 8.58
CA PRO A 197 4.54 12.34 9.76
C PRO A 197 3.21 11.66 9.42
N ALA A 198 2.88 10.58 10.13
CA ALA A 198 1.63 9.86 9.95
C ALA A 198 0.44 10.67 10.50
N ASN A 199 -0.20 11.44 9.63
CA ASN A 199 -1.42 12.21 9.89
C ASN A 199 -2.43 12.01 8.75
N ASN A 200 -3.46 12.87 8.66
CA ASN A 200 -4.53 12.72 7.67
C ASN A 200 -4.11 12.98 6.20
N TYR A 201 -2.90 13.47 5.95
CA TYR A 201 -2.38 13.71 4.60
C TYR A 201 -1.73 12.49 3.94
N ILE A 202 -1.35 11.47 4.71
CA ILE A 202 -0.69 10.27 4.20
C ILE A 202 -1.30 9.00 4.79
N LEU A 203 -1.14 7.88 4.09
CA LEU A 203 -1.40 6.58 4.69
C LEU A 203 -0.23 6.19 5.59
N ASN A 204 -0.48 5.71 6.81
CA ASN A 204 0.57 5.08 7.62
C ASN A 204 0.88 3.67 7.07
N GLY A 205 1.75 3.60 6.06
CA GLY A 205 2.11 2.37 5.36
C GLY A 205 2.74 1.32 6.27
N ILE A 206 2.40 0.03 6.05
CA ILE A 206 3.04 -1.06 6.80
C ILE A 206 4.53 -1.18 6.45
N SER A 207 4.88 -1.10 5.16
CA SER A 207 6.29 -1.07 4.74
C SER A 207 7.06 0.14 5.28
N ARG A 208 6.40 1.30 5.42
CA ARG A 208 6.97 2.47 6.11
C ARG A 208 7.24 2.16 7.58
N ARG A 209 6.28 1.57 8.29
CA ARG A 209 6.45 1.16 9.70
C ARG A 209 7.62 0.18 9.87
N VAL A 210 7.70 -0.85 9.03
CA VAL A 210 8.84 -1.80 9.02
C VAL A 210 10.16 -1.06 8.78
N MET A 211 10.21 -0.11 7.85
CA MET A 211 11.39 0.73 7.63
C MET A 211 11.77 1.53 8.88
N LEU A 212 10.82 2.14 9.58
CA LEU A 212 11.06 2.88 10.83
C LEU A 212 11.62 1.95 11.93
N GLU A 213 11.03 0.77 12.10
CA GLU A 213 11.47 -0.23 13.07
C GLU A 213 12.89 -0.72 12.78
N ILE A 214 13.20 -0.99 11.51
CA ILE A 214 14.57 -1.33 11.07
C ILE A 214 15.52 -0.17 11.37
N CYS A 215 15.17 1.07 11.03
CA CYS A 215 16.06 2.21 11.28
C CYS A 215 16.35 2.40 12.77
N ALA A 216 15.33 2.24 13.63
CA ALA A 216 15.48 2.30 15.07
C ALA A 216 16.44 1.21 15.60
N ARG A 217 16.33 -0.02 15.07
CA ARG A 217 17.19 -1.15 15.44
C ARG A 217 18.64 -0.96 14.98
N GLU A 218 18.84 -0.45 13.76
CA GLU A 218 20.16 -0.34 13.11
C GLU A 218 20.84 1.02 13.36
N GLY A 219 20.20 1.92 14.11
CA GLY A 219 20.76 3.21 14.50
C GLY A 219 20.77 4.28 13.39
N ILE A 220 19.88 4.18 12.39
CA ILE A 220 19.68 5.26 11.42
C ILE A 220 18.70 6.29 11.98
N GLN A 221 19.12 7.55 12.04
CA GLN A 221 18.24 8.63 12.46
C GLN A 221 17.13 8.87 11.43
N VAL A 222 15.88 8.74 11.87
CA VAL A 222 14.69 9.12 11.10
C VAL A 222 14.05 10.35 11.72
N ILE A 223 13.68 11.31 10.88
CA ILE A 223 12.99 12.55 11.24
C ILE A 223 11.62 12.52 10.55
N GLU A 224 10.56 12.43 11.36
CA GLU A 224 9.17 12.42 10.86
C GLU A 224 8.65 13.86 10.69
N GLU A 225 9.22 14.59 9.72
CA GLU A 225 8.84 15.96 9.38
C GLU A 225 8.50 16.09 7.89
N PRO A 226 7.52 16.94 7.53
CA PRO A 226 7.25 17.23 6.13
C PRO A 226 8.45 17.98 5.52
N PHE A 227 8.79 17.64 4.29
CA PHE A 227 9.81 18.34 3.51
C PHE A 227 9.20 18.95 2.25
N THR A 228 9.83 20.01 1.77
CA THR A 228 9.43 20.78 0.61
C THR A 228 9.81 20.09 -0.70
N VAL A 229 9.17 20.48 -1.80
CA VAL A 229 9.57 20.09 -3.16
C VAL A 229 11.04 20.42 -3.44
N LYS A 230 11.54 21.53 -2.90
CA LYS A 230 12.95 21.90 -3.05
C LYS A 230 13.88 20.94 -2.31
N GLU A 231 13.56 20.61 -1.07
CA GLU A 231 14.34 19.63 -0.29
C GLU A 231 14.31 18.24 -0.90
N LEU A 232 13.20 17.85 -1.54
CA LEU A 232 13.11 16.63 -2.33
C LEU A 232 14.08 16.65 -3.52
N GLN A 233 14.14 17.75 -4.27
CA GLN A 233 15.05 17.92 -5.40
C GLN A 233 16.54 17.96 -4.99
N ASP A 234 16.82 18.53 -3.81
CA ASP A 234 18.16 18.67 -3.26
C ASP A 234 18.59 17.44 -2.41
N ALA A 235 17.79 16.37 -2.35
CA ALA A 235 18.06 15.19 -1.54
C ALA A 235 19.28 14.38 -2.03
N ASP A 236 19.99 13.75 -1.09
CA ASP A 236 21.14 12.89 -1.40
C ASP A 236 20.67 11.52 -1.93
N GLU A 237 19.51 11.03 -1.46
CA GLU A 237 18.82 9.84 -1.97
C GLU A 237 17.30 10.03 -1.84
N ILE A 238 16.52 9.39 -2.72
CA ILE A 238 15.06 9.35 -2.65
C ILE A 238 14.63 7.88 -2.74
N PHE A 239 13.71 7.45 -1.89
CA PHE A 239 13.12 6.12 -1.99
C PHE A 239 11.66 6.10 -1.56
N LEU A 240 10.94 5.10 -2.08
CA LEU A 240 9.56 4.81 -1.73
C LEU A 240 9.48 3.57 -0.85
N THR A 241 8.40 3.47 -0.09
CA THR A 241 8.03 2.23 0.63
C THR A 241 6.61 1.81 0.33
N GLY A 242 6.39 0.51 0.12
CA GLY A 242 5.05 -0.06 -0.09
C GLY A 242 5.07 -1.57 -0.26
N THR A 243 3.93 -2.21 -0.06
CA THR A 243 3.80 -3.68 -0.01
C THR A 243 4.34 -4.41 -1.25
N THR A 244 4.16 -3.84 -2.44
CA THR A 244 4.60 -4.44 -3.71
C THR A 244 5.91 -3.87 -4.23
N VAL A 245 6.34 -2.72 -3.73
CA VAL A 245 7.56 -2.02 -4.17
C VAL A 245 8.73 -2.18 -3.20
N GLU A 246 8.47 -2.68 -1.99
CA GLU A 246 9.45 -2.83 -0.90
C GLU A 246 10.13 -1.51 -0.56
N VAL A 247 11.46 -1.42 -0.58
CA VAL A 247 12.23 -0.17 -0.49
C VAL A 247 12.73 0.16 -1.91
N MET A 248 11.99 1.02 -2.61
CA MET A 248 12.19 1.29 -4.04
C MET A 248 12.97 2.59 -4.26
N PRO A 249 14.19 2.55 -4.81
CA PRO A 249 14.98 3.76 -5.04
C PRO A 249 14.42 4.59 -6.20
N VAL A 250 14.36 5.91 -6.05
CA VAL A 250 14.03 6.85 -7.13
C VAL A 250 15.32 7.52 -7.58
N ILE A 251 15.69 7.33 -8.86
CA ILE A 251 16.97 7.80 -9.42
C ILE A 251 16.81 8.94 -10.43
N GLU A 252 15.57 9.22 -10.84
CA GLU A 252 15.22 10.31 -11.72
C GLU A 252 13.92 10.94 -11.23
N LEU A 253 13.91 12.28 -11.09
CA LEU A 253 12.75 13.07 -10.70
C LEU A 253 12.56 14.21 -11.71
N ASP A 254 11.39 14.28 -12.34
CA ASP A 254 11.05 15.28 -13.37
C ASP A 254 12.11 15.38 -14.48
N GLY A 255 12.60 14.23 -14.95
CA GLY A 255 13.63 14.14 -15.99
C GLY A 255 15.04 14.54 -15.55
N LYS A 256 15.26 14.83 -14.26
CA LYS A 256 16.56 15.16 -13.68
C LYS A 256 17.06 14.01 -12.81
N SER A 257 18.38 13.81 -12.83
CA SER A 257 19.04 12.82 -11.95
C SER A 257 18.78 13.13 -10.48
N ALA A 258 18.28 12.15 -9.73
CA ALA A 258 18.09 12.21 -8.28
C ALA A 258 19.16 11.36 -7.58
N GLY A 259 19.77 11.89 -6.51
CA GLY A 259 20.78 11.17 -5.73
C GLY A 259 21.98 10.65 -6.53
N GLY A 260 22.37 11.36 -7.60
CA GLY A 260 23.45 10.94 -8.50
C GLY A 260 23.07 9.86 -9.51
N GLY A 261 21.78 9.57 -9.70
CA GLY A 261 21.27 8.73 -10.79
C GLY A 261 21.39 7.24 -10.52
N LYS A 262 21.63 6.84 -9.28
CA LYS A 262 21.77 5.44 -8.84
C LYS A 262 21.29 5.29 -7.40
N PRO A 263 20.83 4.11 -6.97
CA PRO A 263 20.45 3.91 -5.58
C PRO A 263 21.63 4.15 -4.64
N GLY A 264 21.42 5.01 -3.63
CA GLY A 264 22.46 5.41 -2.70
C GLY A 264 22.72 4.42 -1.56
N PRO A 265 23.79 4.64 -0.78
CA PRO A 265 24.24 3.71 0.25
C PRO A 265 23.24 3.49 1.40
N VAL A 266 22.46 4.50 1.81
CA VAL A 266 21.46 4.34 2.87
C VAL A 266 20.32 3.47 2.37
N THR A 267 19.80 3.76 1.17
CA THR A 267 18.74 2.97 0.53
C THR A 267 19.17 1.52 0.34
N ARG A 268 20.44 1.27 -0.06
CA ARG A 268 20.99 -0.08 -0.20
C ARG A 268 21.04 -0.86 1.11
N LYS A 269 21.45 -0.22 2.21
CA LYS A 269 21.44 -0.85 3.54
C LYS A 269 20.01 -1.21 3.94
N LEU A 270 19.07 -0.29 3.76
CA LEU A 270 17.65 -0.53 4.03
C LEU A 270 17.08 -1.68 3.21
N GLN A 271 17.38 -1.77 1.92
CA GLN A 271 16.96 -2.89 1.08
C GLN A 271 17.45 -4.24 1.62
N ASN A 272 18.72 -4.31 2.06
CA ASN A 272 19.29 -5.54 2.63
C ASN A 272 18.62 -5.92 3.94
N TRP A 273 18.40 -4.96 4.84
CA TRP A 273 17.73 -5.22 6.12
C TRP A 273 16.24 -5.54 5.95
N PHE A 274 15.55 -4.88 5.01
CA PHE A 274 14.16 -5.17 4.69
C PHE A 274 14.01 -6.57 4.09
N LYS A 275 14.94 -6.96 3.20
CA LYS A 275 15.04 -8.34 2.70
C LYS A 275 15.23 -9.33 3.85
N ALA A 276 16.16 -9.06 4.77
CA ALA A 276 16.37 -9.92 5.93
C ALA A 276 15.12 -10.04 6.81
N GLU A 277 14.33 -8.97 6.96
CA GLU A 277 13.06 -8.99 7.70
C GLU A 277 12.01 -9.84 6.99
N ILE A 278 11.92 -9.78 5.66
CA ILE A 278 11.08 -10.70 4.88
C ILE A 278 11.53 -12.15 5.11
N GLU A 279 12.83 -12.43 5.02
CA GLU A 279 13.37 -13.78 5.20
C GLU A 279 13.14 -14.33 6.61
N ASN A 280 13.20 -13.46 7.63
CA ASN A 280 12.92 -13.81 9.02
C ASN A 280 11.46 -14.26 9.21
N GLN A 281 10.50 -13.54 8.63
CA GLN A 281 9.07 -13.83 8.82
C GLN A 281 8.53 -14.90 7.86
N CYS A 282 9.01 -14.90 6.62
CA CYS A 282 8.45 -15.69 5.53
C CYS A 282 9.40 -16.80 5.03
N GLY A 283 10.63 -16.87 5.50
CA GLY A 283 11.66 -17.79 5.01
C GLY A 283 12.46 -17.21 3.85
N ARG A 284 13.60 -17.85 3.54
CA ARG A 284 14.58 -17.39 2.55
C ARG A 284 13.95 -17.15 1.18
N LEU A 285 14.32 -16.03 0.55
CA LEU A 285 13.91 -15.65 -0.82
C LEU A 285 14.80 -16.27 -1.89
#